data_AF-A0A242BES8-F1
#
_entry.id   AF-A0A242BES8-F1
#
_cell.length_a   1.000
_cell.length_b   1.000
_cell.length_c   1.000
_cell.angle_alpha   90.00
_cell.angle_beta   90.00
_cell.angle_gamma   90.00
#
_symmetry.space_group_name_H-M   'P 1'
#
loop_
_entity.id
_entity.type
_entity.pdbx_description
1 polymer ?
#
loop_
_entity_poly.entity_id
_entity_poly.type
_entity_poly.pdbx_seq_one_letter_code
_entity_poly.pdbx_strand_id
1 'polypeptide(L)'
;MEMRTFIQEAVESLIQQNAYLPAFELINEVIATLETCYLEPADERSLLLIEDCYYLWKELLAEAPRAEKRQMFSWFVCQVDHTGASYSKNYSIKILKEEFQEKEFSSQKKKITKKRKKSVKKGEPHKKGQTHTDKQSKSIKKTTGSTLKNTDDTSKIENLKKRLLASDSIHFPTLEKLKNACPPETWPIIRNELFSALKYHKNVDRFYAAEGCYDLLWDYVKSTDSLIMVDRHFDILKNYCPKQLLQKYEFELRQNVANFATKLEYQKLGNQIEKMASLPNGLVTAKLLTKELREKYPRRKALTAEMKRIEPRLK
;
A
#
# COMPACT_ATOMS: atom_id res chain seq x y z
N MET A 1 24.24 -28.05 -0.10
CA MET A 1 23.97 -27.10 -1.20
C MET A 1 23.31 -25.90 -0.55
N GLU A 2 24.00 -24.77 -0.49
CA GLU A 2 23.50 -23.56 0.17
C GLU A 2 22.42 -22.91 -0.71
N MET A 3 21.38 -22.32 -0.09
CA MET A 3 20.27 -21.68 -0.83
C MET A 3 20.76 -20.60 -1.82
N ARG A 4 21.85 -19.91 -1.47
CA ARG A 4 22.55 -18.95 -2.32
C ARG A 4 23.01 -19.56 -3.65
N THR A 5 23.75 -20.67 -3.61
CA THR A 5 24.26 -21.31 -4.84
C THR A 5 23.14 -21.84 -5.72
N PHE A 6 22.08 -22.39 -5.11
CA PHE A 6 20.91 -22.84 -5.86
C PHE A 6 20.22 -21.70 -6.62
N ILE A 7 19.98 -20.55 -5.97
CA ILE A 7 19.33 -19.40 -6.63
C ILE A 7 20.20 -18.84 -7.74
N GLN A 8 21.51 -18.72 -7.48
CA GLN A 8 22.47 -18.24 -8.48
C GLN A 8 22.47 -19.14 -9.73
N GLU A 9 22.65 -20.46 -9.56
CA GLU A 9 22.64 -21.41 -10.68
C GLU A 9 21.33 -21.38 -11.48
N ALA A 10 20.19 -21.24 -10.79
CA ALA A 10 18.88 -21.14 -11.42
C ALA A 10 18.73 -19.86 -12.26
N VAL A 11 19.16 -18.71 -11.73
CA VAL A 11 19.11 -17.43 -12.45
C VAL A 11 20.08 -17.43 -13.64
N GLU A 12 21.30 -17.93 -13.46
CA GLU A 12 22.28 -18.05 -14.55
C GLU A 12 21.77 -18.93 -15.69
N SER A 13 21.17 -20.08 -15.37
CA SER A 13 20.56 -20.98 -16.35
C SER A 13 19.43 -20.30 -17.13
N LEU A 14 18.57 -19.52 -16.47
CA LEU A 14 17.50 -18.78 -17.12
C LEU A 14 18.03 -17.66 -18.02
N ILE A 15 19.09 -16.97 -17.60
CA ILE A 15 19.78 -15.95 -18.43
C ILE A 15 20.38 -16.60 -19.68
N GLN A 16 21.04 -17.76 -19.56
CA GLN A 16 21.58 -18.51 -20.71
C GLN A 16 20.50 -18.93 -21.71
N GLN A 17 19.27 -19.13 -21.23
CA GLN A 17 18.10 -19.46 -22.06
C GLN A 17 17.38 -18.22 -22.62
N ASN A 18 17.90 -17.00 -22.41
CA ASN A 18 17.25 -15.73 -22.73
C ASN A 18 15.89 -15.52 -22.04
N ALA A 19 15.66 -16.20 -20.90
CA ALA A 19 14.42 -16.11 -20.12
C ALA A 19 14.56 -15.06 -19.01
N TYR A 20 14.75 -13.79 -19.38
CA TYR A 20 15.07 -12.73 -18.42
C TYR A 20 13.89 -12.34 -17.52
N LEU A 21 12.65 -12.29 -18.03
CA LEU A 21 11.48 -12.03 -17.18
C LEU A 21 11.22 -13.13 -16.13
N PRO A 22 11.26 -14.44 -16.47
CA PRO A 22 11.21 -15.50 -15.46
C PRO A 22 12.34 -15.43 -14.44
N ALA A 23 13.57 -15.13 -14.86
CA ALA A 23 14.69 -14.95 -13.94
C ALA A 23 14.45 -13.76 -12.98
N PHE A 24 13.89 -12.66 -13.50
CA PHE A 24 13.50 -11.51 -12.70
C PHE A 24 12.41 -11.84 -11.68
N GLU A 25 11.37 -12.56 -12.10
CA GLU A 25 10.29 -13.03 -11.22
C GLU A 25 10.83 -13.93 -10.11
N LEU A 26 11.72 -14.86 -10.42
CA LEU A 26 12.37 -15.73 -9.43
C LEU A 26 13.10 -14.92 -8.36
N ILE A 27 13.90 -13.93 -8.75
CA ILE A 27 14.62 -13.06 -7.80
C ILE A 27 13.62 -12.30 -6.91
N ASN A 28 12.54 -11.79 -7.51
CA ASN A 28 11.53 -11.01 -6.77
C ASN A 28 10.75 -11.86 -5.77
N GLU A 29 10.41 -13.10 -6.11
CA GLU A 29 9.72 -14.03 -5.21
C GLU A 29 10.60 -14.44 -4.03
N VAL A 30 11.90 -14.65 -4.26
CA VAL A 30 12.86 -14.90 -3.18
C VAL A 30 12.89 -13.70 -2.22
N ILE A 31 13.03 -12.48 -2.75
CA ILE A 31 13.05 -11.26 -1.92
C ILE A 31 11.72 -11.10 -1.15
N ALA A 32 10.58 -11.30 -1.79
CA ALA A 32 9.27 -11.19 -1.15
C ALA A 32 9.11 -12.22 -0.02
N THR A 33 9.60 -13.44 -0.22
CA THR A 33 9.60 -14.49 0.81
C THR A 33 10.50 -14.10 1.99
N LEU A 34 11.70 -13.60 1.73
CA LEU A 34 12.62 -13.12 2.77
C LEU A 34 12.07 -11.89 3.52
N GLU A 35 11.33 -11.00 2.84
CA GLU A 35 10.71 -9.85 3.49
C GLU A 35 9.44 -10.21 4.28
N THR A 36 8.75 -11.30 3.93
CA THR A 36 7.53 -11.75 4.62
C THR A 36 7.79 -12.71 5.78
N CYS A 37 8.87 -13.49 5.74
CA CYS A 37 9.18 -14.48 6.77
C CYS A 37 9.85 -13.91 8.04
N TYR A 38 10.35 -12.66 8.03
CA TYR A 38 11.13 -12.10 9.15
C TYR A 38 10.44 -10.90 9.81
N LEU A 39 9.69 -11.17 10.89
CA LEU A 39 9.01 -10.20 11.76
C LEU A 39 9.85 -9.71 12.96
N GLU A 40 11.13 -10.10 13.03
CA GLU A 40 12.15 -9.67 14.01
C GLU A 40 13.38 -9.11 13.25
N PRO A 41 14.30 -8.32 13.86
CA PRO A 41 15.42 -7.72 13.12
C PRO A 41 16.16 -8.79 12.32
N ALA A 42 16.21 -8.61 11.00
CA ALA A 42 16.61 -9.63 10.04
C ALA A 42 17.93 -10.31 10.45
N ASP A 43 17.92 -11.65 10.54
CA ASP A 43 19.12 -12.46 10.69
C ASP A 43 20.13 -12.05 9.59
N GLU A 44 21.39 -11.85 9.98
CA GLU A 44 22.51 -11.49 9.11
C GLU A 44 22.54 -12.32 7.82
N ARG A 45 22.21 -13.62 7.90
CA ARG A 45 22.15 -14.53 6.73
C ARG A 45 21.08 -14.14 5.71
N SER A 46 19.96 -13.61 6.15
CA SER A 46 18.86 -13.19 5.28
C SER A 46 19.19 -11.87 4.58
N LEU A 47 19.87 -10.97 5.29
CA LEU A 47 20.37 -9.72 4.71
C LEU A 47 21.43 -10.00 3.64
N LEU A 48 22.35 -10.92 3.91
CA LEU A 48 23.33 -11.38 2.93
C LEU A 48 22.67 -11.98 1.68
N LEU A 49 21.57 -12.73 1.83
CA LEU A 49 20.86 -13.32 0.69
C LEU A 49 20.05 -12.28 -0.12
N ILE A 50 19.46 -11.27 0.54
CA ILE A 50 18.83 -10.13 -0.14
C ILE A 50 19.89 -9.33 -0.92
N GLU A 51 21.08 -9.17 -0.35
CA GLU A 51 22.20 -8.53 -1.03
C GLU A 51 22.66 -9.32 -2.27
N ASP A 52 22.68 -10.65 -2.22
CA ASP A 52 22.96 -11.47 -3.41
C ASP A 52 21.91 -11.30 -4.49
N CYS A 53 20.63 -11.29 -4.11
CA CYS A 53 19.53 -11.05 -5.04
C CYS A 53 19.67 -9.70 -5.75
N TYR A 54 20.23 -8.70 -5.06
CA TYR A 54 20.57 -7.42 -5.67
C TYR A 54 21.69 -7.54 -6.73
N TYR A 55 22.73 -8.34 -6.50
CA TYR A 55 23.76 -8.57 -7.52
C TYR A 55 23.22 -9.36 -8.72
N LEU A 56 22.35 -10.35 -8.48
CA LEU A 56 21.67 -11.08 -9.55
C LEU A 56 20.78 -10.17 -10.41
N TRP A 57 20.07 -9.20 -9.81
CA TRP A 57 19.37 -8.17 -10.60
C TRP A 57 20.31 -7.39 -11.52
N LYS A 58 21.52 -7.06 -11.07
CA LYS A 58 22.49 -6.32 -11.90
C LYS A 58 22.96 -7.15 -13.09
N GLU A 59 23.30 -8.41 -12.85
CA GLU A 59 23.74 -9.33 -13.91
C GLU A 59 22.64 -9.54 -14.95
N LEU A 60 21.43 -9.82 -14.47
CA LEU A 60 20.24 -9.91 -15.32
C LEU A 60 20.03 -8.64 -16.16
N LEU A 61 20.08 -7.47 -15.53
CA LEU A 61 19.88 -6.20 -16.21
C LEU A 61 21.06 -5.81 -17.10
N ALA A 62 22.25 -6.39 -16.95
CA ALA A 62 23.34 -6.19 -17.90
C ALA A 62 22.99 -6.83 -19.25
N GLU A 63 22.48 -8.06 -19.21
CA GLU A 63 22.21 -8.92 -20.37
C GLU A 63 20.81 -8.67 -21.00
N ALA A 64 19.83 -8.19 -20.22
CA ALA A 64 18.44 -8.14 -20.67
C ALA A 64 18.20 -7.18 -21.86
N PRO A 65 17.30 -7.55 -22.81
CA PRO A 65 16.94 -6.71 -23.94
C PRO A 65 16.11 -5.49 -23.51
N ARG A 66 16.20 -4.41 -24.30
CA ARG A 66 15.57 -3.10 -23.98
C ARG A 66 14.07 -3.18 -23.72
N ALA A 67 13.34 -4.06 -24.41
CA ALA A 67 11.90 -4.20 -24.24
C ALA A 67 11.52 -4.75 -22.87
N GLU A 68 12.25 -5.76 -22.39
CA GLU A 68 12.01 -6.40 -21.09
C GLU A 68 12.52 -5.52 -19.94
N LYS A 69 13.65 -4.81 -20.16
CA LYS A 69 14.13 -3.75 -19.24
C LYS A 69 13.06 -2.71 -18.94
N ARG A 70 12.20 -2.33 -19.89
CA ARG A 70 11.08 -1.41 -19.62
C ARG A 70 10.07 -1.98 -18.64
N GLN A 71 9.76 -3.27 -18.75
CA GLN A 71 8.84 -3.94 -17.85
C GLN A 71 9.43 -4.02 -16.44
N MET A 72 10.69 -4.44 -16.34
CA MET A 72 11.45 -4.47 -15.08
C MET A 72 11.59 -3.07 -14.46
N PHE A 73 11.83 -2.04 -15.26
CA PHE A 73 11.87 -0.64 -14.81
C PHE A 73 10.53 -0.19 -14.22
N SER A 74 9.42 -0.49 -14.92
CA SER A 74 8.07 -0.19 -14.43
C SER A 74 7.82 -0.89 -13.09
N TRP A 75 8.27 -2.13 -12.95
CA TRP A 75 8.19 -2.88 -11.70
C TRP A 75 9.00 -2.20 -10.58
N PHE A 76 10.26 -1.83 -10.82
CA PHE A 76 11.08 -1.19 -9.79
C PHE A 76 10.51 0.17 -9.34
N VAL A 77 9.95 0.95 -10.25
CA VAL A 77 9.26 2.21 -9.90
C VAL A 77 8.04 1.92 -9.03
N CYS A 78 7.22 0.94 -9.42
CA CYS A 78 6.04 0.49 -8.70
C CYS A 78 6.39 0.01 -7.28
N GLN A 79 7.40 -0.85 -7.14
CA GLN A 79 7.88 -1.37 -5.87
C GLN A 79 8.39 -0.24 -4.94
N VAL A 80 9.21 0.69 -5.44
CA VAL A 80 9.72 1.80 -4.62
C VAL A 80 8.59 2.74 -4.17
N ASP A 81 7.56 2.91 -4.99
CA ASP A 81 6.40 3.76 -4.69
C ASP A 81 5.37 3.09 -3.76
N HIS A 82 5.29 1.75 -3.72
CA HIS A 82 4.26 1.01 -2.97
C HIS A 82 4.75 0.25 -1.74
N THR A 83 6.03 -0.11 -1.66
CA THR A 83 6.58 -0.82 -0.50
C THR A 83 6.99 0.18 0.61
N GLY A 84 6.76 -0.17 1.88
CA GLY A 84 7.21 0.60 3.05
C GLY A 84 8.74 0.72 3.15
N ALA A 85 9.30 1.04 4.32
CA ALA A 85 10.74 0.88 4.51
C ALA A 85 11.06 -0.63 4.56
N SER A 86 11.59 -1.18 3.48
CA SER A 86 12.06 -2.57 3.39
C SER A 86 13.55 -2.60 3.02
N TYR A 87 14.23 -3.70 3.32
CA TYR A 87 15.65 -3.86 3.01
C TYR A 87 15.90 -3.82 1.50
N SER A 88 15.05 -4.49 0.71
CA SER A 88 15.18 -4.48 -0.76
C SER A 88 14.92 -3.11 -1.38
N LYS A 89 14.10 -2.24 -0.76
CA LYS A 89 13.80 -0.91 -1.30
C LYS A 89 15.03 -0.04 -1.53
N ASN A 90 16.04 -0.14 -0.67
CA ASN A 90 17.29 0.60 -0.85
C ASN A 90 18.06 0.12 -2.08
N TYR A 91 18.08 -1.19 -2.30
CA TYR A 91 18.68 -1.81 -3.48
C TYR A 91 17.91 -1.49 -4.76
N SER A 92 16.57 -1.54 -4.73
CA SER A 92 15.73 -1.12 -5.86
C SER A 92 15.95 0.34 -6.27
N ILE A 93 16.12 1.24 -5.29
CA ILE A 93 16.49 2.64 -5.56
C ILE A 93 17.90 2.75 -6.15
N LYS A 94 18.83 1.88 -5.74
CA LYS A 94 20.19 1.83 -6.26
C LYS A 94 20.19 1.35 -7.72
N ILE A 95 19.49 0.26 -8.02
CA ILE A 95 19.27 -0.27 -9.38
C ILE A 95 18.65 0.81 -10.30
N LEU A 96 17.59 1.49 -9.84
CA LEU A 96 16.97 2.57 -10.60
C LEU A 96 17.93 3.72 -10.90
N LYS A 97 18.97 3.95 -10.08
CA LYS A 97 19.97 4.98 -10.35
C LYS A 97 21.05 4.48 -11.28
N GLU A 98 21.59 3.29 -11.01
CA GLU A 98 22.84 2.78 -11.57
C GLU A 98 22.66 2.01 -12.88
N GLU A 99 21.60 1.23 -13.05
CA GLU A 99 21.53 0.27 -14.18
C GLU A 99 20.80 0.83 -15.42
N PHE A 100 19.79 1.67 -15.24
CA PHE A 100 18.98 2.19 -16.36
C PHE A 100 19.53 3.48 -17.01
N GLN A 101 20.78 3.49 -17.50
CA GLN A 101 21.45 4.72 -17.98
C GLN A 101 20.90 5.29 -19.31
N GLU A 102 19.92 4.65 -19.93
CA GLU A 102 19.37 5.08 -21.21
C GLU A 102 18.64 6.43 -21.10
N LYS A 103 18.74 7.25 -22.16
CA LYS A 103 18.14 8.59 -22.23
C LYS A 103 16.62 8.58 -22.03
N GLU A 104 15.96 7.49 -22.37
CA GLU A 104 14.51 7.24 -22.19
C GLU A 104 14.09 7.30 -20.70
N PHE A 105 14.88 6.70 -19.81
CA PHE A 105 14.58 6.64 -18.37
C PHE A 105 15.02 7.89 -17.60
N SER A 106 15.82 8.77 -18.23
CA SER A 106 16.41 9.97 -17.61
C SER A 106 15.37 10.99 -17.13
N SER A 107 14.21 11.08 -17.78
CA SER A 107 13.14 12.01 -17.40
C SER A 107 12.42 11.60 -16.11
N GLN A 108 12.28 10.30 -15.85
CA GLN A 108 11.69 9.74 -14.63
C GLN A 108 12.69 9.70 -13.47
N LYS A 109 13.98 9.37 -13.72
CA LYS A 109 15.05 9.43 -12.71
C LYS A 109 15.24 10.81 -12.08
N LYS A 110 15.11 11.89 -12.88
CA LYS A 110 15.19 13.29 -12.41
C LYS A 110 14.09 13.64 -11.40
N LYS A 111 12.93 12.99 -11.43
CA LYS A 111 11.84 13.19 -10.44
C LYS A 111 12.17 12.54 -9.10
N ILE A 112 12.79 11.35 -9.12
CA ILE A 112 13.21 10.61 -7.91
C ILE A 112 14.37 11.34 -7.19
N THR A 113 15.36 11.82 -7.93
CA THR A 113 16.51 12.58 -7.36
C THR A 113 16.11 13.96 -6.82
N LYS A 114 15.15 14.66 -7.45
CA LYS A 114 14.62 15.95 -6.96
C LYS A 114 13.77 15.78 -5.69
N LYS A 115 12.99 14.70 -5.55
CA LYS A 115 12.25 14.38 -4.31
C LYS A 115 13.21 14.19 -3.12
N ARG A 116 14.38 13.57 -3.31
CA ARG A 116 15.38 13.38 -2.23
C ARG A 116 16.23 14.62 -1.89
N LYS A 117 16.61 15.48 -2.85
CA LYS A 117 17.32 16.74 -2.51
C LYS A 117 16.48 17.69 -1.65
N LYS A 118 15.14 17.58 -1.70
CA LYS A 118 14.23 18.32 -0.81
C LYS A 118 14.10 17.70 0.60
N SER A 119 14.33 16.39 0.76
CA SER A 119 14.31 15.73 2.07
C SER A 119 15.64 15.85 2.82
N VAL A 120 16.79 15.96 2.13
CA VAL A 120 18.10 16.16 2.77
C VAL A 120 18.31 17.60 3.26
N LYS A 121 17.74 18.62 2.60
CA LYS A 121 17.85 20.03 3.03
C LYS A 121 16.98 20.41 4.26
N LYS A 122 16.24 19.47 4.84
CA LYS A 122 15.36 19.72 6.00
C LYS A 122 15.91 19.21 7.34
N GLY A 123 17.16 18.75 7.39
CA GLY A 123 17.81 18.31 8.62
C GLY A 123 19.17 18.96 8.81
N GLU A 124 19.21 20.23 9.24
CA GLU A 124 20.36 20.85 9.91
C GLU A 124 19.92 22.17 10.58
N PRO A 125 20.04 22.33 11.92
CA PRO A 125 19.89 23.62 12.59
C PRO A 125 21.23 24.35 12.76
N HIS A 126 21.31 25.53 12.12
CA HIS A 126 22.08 26.76 12.41
C HIS A 126 23.46 26.74 13.10
N LYS A 127 24.41 27.50 12.50
CA LYS A 127 24.96 28.73 13.11
C LYS A 127 25.44 29.77 12.08
N LYS A 128 25.47 31.02 12.56
CA LYS A 128 25.40 32.32 11.88
C LYS A 128 26.69 32.79 11.19
N GLY A 129 26.53 33.75 10.27
CA GLY A 129 27.52 34.78 9.92
C GLY A 129 26.98 35.75 8.86
N GLN A 130 26.71 37.01 9.25
CA GLN A 130 26.38 38.17 8.40
C GLN A 130 27.56 38.47 7.44
N THR A 131 27.38 39.04 6.24
CA THR A 131 27.21 40.49 6.02
C THR A 131 26.72 40.86 4.59
N HIS A 132 26.26 42.11 4.48
CA HIS A 132 25.54 42.81 3.40
C HIS A 132 26.25 43.04 2.06
N THR A 133 25.46 43.22 0.98
CA THR A 133 25.36 44.39 0.05
C THR A 133 24.63 43.93 -1.22
N ASP A 134 23.40 44.39 -1.53
CA ASP A 134 22.96 45.67 -2.14
C ASP A 134 22.97 45.69 -3.69
N LYS A 135 21.95 46.34 -4.27
CA LYS A 135 21.71 46.78 -5.67
C LYS A 135 21.05 45.83 -6.71
N GLN A 136 19.73 45.98 -6.81
CA GLN A 136 19.00 46.68 -7.89
C GLN A 136 19.41 46.41 -9.37
N SER A 137 18.49 45.87 -10.19
CA SER A 137 17.87 46.56 -11.36
C SER A 137 17.19 45.64 -12.40
N LYS A 138 15.92 45.99 -12.71
CA LYS A 138 15.27 46.18 -14.02
C LYS A 138 15.03 45.01 -15.01
N SER A 139 13.73 44.70 -15.12
CA SER A 139 12.87 44.41 -16.28
C SER A 139 13.45 44.42 -17.71
N ILE A 140 13.10 43.39 -18.50
CA ILE A 140 12.66 43.52 -19.91
C ILE A 140 11.57 42.48 -20.21
N LYS A 141 10.41 42.92 -20.70
CA LYS A 141 9.33 42.11 -21.29
C LYS A 141 9.62 41.88 -22.78
N LYS A 142 9.33 40.68 -23.32
CA LYS A 142 8.63 40.54 -24.61
C LYS A 142 7.96 39.17 -24.76
N THR A 143 6.75 39.24 -25.31
CA THR A 143 5.62 38.31 -25.40
C THR A 143 5.68 37.34 -26.57
N THR A 144 5.05 36.16 -26.42
CA THR A 144 4.11 35.47 -27.34
C THR A 144 3.79 34.08 -26.71
N GLY A 145 2.72 33.89 -25.93
CA GLY A 145 1.34 33.50 -26.35
C GLY A 145 1.33 32.06 -26.90
N SER A 146 0.75 31.00 -26.31
CA SER A 146 -0.40 30.75 -25.41
C SER A 146 -0.16 29.34 -24.77
N THR A 147 -0.57 28.93 -23.57
CA THR A 147 -1.75 29.20 -22.73
C THR A 147 -1.35 29.06 -21.26
N LEU A 148 -1.39 30.18 -20.53
CA LEU A 148 -1.31 30.27 -19.07
C LEU A 148 -2.74 30.38 -18.53
N LYS A 149 -3.19 29.35 -17.82
CA LYS A 149 -4.19 29.35 -16.73
C LYS A 149 -3.51 28.57 -15.61
N ASN A 150 -3.40 28.94 -14.33
CA ASN A 150 -3.86 30.04 -13.50
C ASN A 150 -2.95 30.02 -12.23
N THR A 151 -2.29 31.12 -11.87
CA THR A 151 -1.52 31.21 -10.60
C THR A 151 -2.42 31.21 -9.36
N ASP A 152 -3.68 31.62 -9.53
CA ASP A 152 -4.70 31.64 -8.49
C ASP A 152 -5.21 30.22 -8.14
N ASP A 153 -5.41 29.38 -9.14
CA ASP A 153 -5.83 27.98 -8.94
C ASP A 153 -4.75 27.14 -8.24
N THR A 154 -3.48 27.35 -8.57
CA THR A 154 -2.37 26.69 -7.86
C THR A 154 -2.31 27.10 -6.38
N SER A 155 -2.58 28.36 -6.08
CA SER A 155 -2.59 28.87 -4.70
C SER A 155 -3.79 28.32 -3.91
N LYS A 156 -4.95 28.19 -4.58
CA LYS A 156 -6.17 27.60 -4.02
C LYS A 156 -6.00 26.10 -3.72
N ILE A 157 -5.44 25.33 -4.64
CA ILE A 157 -5.13 23.90 -4.47
C ILE A 157 -4.20 23.70 -3.26
N GLU A 158 -3.13 24.51 -3.16
CA GLU A 158 -2.17 24.40 -2.06
C GLU A 158 -2.79 24.73 -0.69
N ASN A 159 -3.66 25.73 -0.63
CA ASN A 159 -4.38 26.08 0.59
C ASN A 159 -5.36 24.96 1.03
N LEU A 160 -6.06 24.35 0.07
CA LEU A 160 -6.95 23.21 0.35
C LEU A 160 -6.18 22.00 0.85
N LYS A 161 -5.01 21.70 0.26
CA LYS A 161 -4.09 20.65 0.73
C LYS A 161 -3.65 20.89 2.18
N LYS A 162 -3.15 22.09 2.49
CA LYS A 162 -2.71 22.43 3.85
C LYS A 162 -3.82 22.25 4.88
N ARG A 163 -5.05 22.64 4.54
CA ARG A 163 -6.20 22.49 5.45
C ARG A 163 -6.56 21.02 5.70
N LEU A 164 -6.42 20.15 4.70
CA LEU A 164 -6.63 18.71 4.88
C LEU A 164 -5.55 18.08 5.77
N LEU A 165 -4.29 18.50 5.60
CA LEU A 165 -3.16 17.97 6.35
C LEU A 165 -3.06 18.48 7.80
N ALA A 166 -3.79 19.55 8.14
CA ALA A 166 -3.75 20.15 9.47
C ALA A 166 -4.71 19.49 10.48
N SER A 167 -5.60 18.59 10.02
CA SER A 167 -6.59 17.93 10.88
C SER A 167 -6.28 16.45 11.01
N ASP A 168 -6.46 15.86 12.18
CA ASP A 168 -6.29 14.41 12.40
C ASP A 168 -7.32 13.54 11.66
N SER A 169 -8.37 14.15 11.11
CA SER A 169 -9.45 13.49 10.38
C SER A 169 -9.62 14.11 9.01
N ILE A 170 -9.89 13.28 7.99
CA ILE A 170 -10.09 13.73 6.62
C ILE A 170 -11.44 14.42 6.52
N HIS A 171 -11.41 15.70 6.17
CA HIS A 171 -12.61 16.50 5.90
C HIS A 171 -13.07 16.33 4.45
N PHE A 172 -13.96 15.36 4.20
CA PHE A 172 -14.43 14.99 2.85
C PHE A 172 -14.91 16.16 1.98
N PRO A 173 -15.69 17.14 2.47
CA PRO A 173 -16.08 18.28 1.63
C PRO A 173 -14.89 19.14 1.17
N THR A 174 -13.78 19.14 1.90
CA THR A 174 -12.55 19.83 1.47
C THR A 174 -11.79 18.99 0.44
N LEU A 175 -11.76 17.68 0.62
CA LEU A 175 -11.17 16.73 -0.32
C LEU A 175 -11.86 16.77 -1.68
N GLU A 176 -13.20 16.80 -1.70
CA GLU A 176 -13.98 16.90 -2.93
C GLU A 176 -13.75 18.25 -3.64
N LYS A 177 -13.73 19.35 -2.90
CA LYS A 177 -13.35 20.67 -3.45
C LYS A 177 -11.93 20.67 -4.04
N LEU A 178 -10.99 19.98 -3.40
CA LEU A 178 -9.63 19.83 -3.91
C LEU A 178 -9.62 19.00 -5.21
N LYS A 179 -10.32 17.86 -5.24
CA LYS A 179 -10.44 17.00 -6.42
C LYS A 179 -11.04 17.76 -7.60
N ASN A 180 -12.13 18.49 -7.39
CA ASN A 180 -12.81 19.28 -8.43
C ASN A 180 -12.00 20.48 -8.90
N ALA A 181 -11.05 20.97 -8.09
CA ALA A 181 -10.14 22.05 -8.48
C ALA A 181 -8.92 21.54 -9.28
N CYS A 182 -8.62 20.24 -9.25
CA CYS A 182 -7.47 19.67 -9.94
C CYS A 182 -7.85 19.18 -11.35
N PRO A 183 -7.01 19.40 -12.37
CA PRO A 183 -7.14 18.73 -13.65
C PRO A 183 -7.14 17.19 -13.48
N PRO A 184 -8.00 16.45 -14.21
CA PRO A 184 -8.11 14.99 -14.09
C PRO A 184 -6.78 14.24 -14.24
N GLU A 185 -5.86 14.73 -15.07
CA GLU A 185 -4.56 14.13 -15.34
C GLU A 185 -3.59 14.28 -14.16
N THR A 186 -3.80 15.30 -13.34
CA THR A 186 -2.97 15.62 -12.18
C THR A 186 -3.52 15.07 -10.88
N TRP A 187 -4.83 14.77 -10.82
CA TRP A 187 -5.47 14.24 -9.63
C TRP A 187 -4.81 12.94 -9.14
N PRO A 188 -4.47 11.94 -9.97
CA PRO A 188 -3.81 10.73 -9.49
C PRO A 188 -2.48 11.00 -8.75
N ILE A 189 -1.71 11.99 -9.21
CA ILE A 189 -0.45 12.39 -8.57
C ILE A 189 -0.73 12.97 -7.18
N ILE A 190 -1.66 13.93 -7.12
CA ILE A 190 -2.04 14.61 -5.88
C ILE A 190 -2.69 13.64 -4.89
N ARG A 191 -3.60 12.79 -5.37
CA ARG A 191 -4.26 11.76 -4.58
C ARG A 191 -3.26 10.82 -3.93
N ASN A 192 -2.27 10.34 -4.67
CA ASN A 192 -1.26 9.43 -4.13
C ASN A 192 -0.35 10.12 -3.10
N GLU A 193 -0.04 11.41 -3.31
CA GLU A 193 0.62 12.23 -2.27
C GLU A 193 -0.24 12.31 -0.99
N LEU A 194 -1.55 12.53 -1.14
CA LEU A 194 -2.49 12.59 -0.01
C LEU A 194 -2.65 11.23 0.69
N PHE A 195 -2.68 10.11 -0.04
CA PHE A 195 -2.71 8.78 0.60
C PHE A 195 -1.52 8.55 1.50
N SER A 196 -0.32 8.93 1.05
CA SER A 196 0.89 8.81 1.87
C SER A 196 0.85 9.74 3.08
N ALA A 197 0.42 10.99 2.90
CA ALA A 197 0.40 12.00 3.96
C ALA A 197 -0.71 11.75 5.00
N LEU A 198 -1.85 11.20 4.57
CA LEU A 198 -3.03 10.98 5.40
C LEU A 198 -3.14 9.53 5.91
N LYS A 199 -2.14 8.68 5.68
CA LYS A 199 -2.17 7.24 6.00
C LYS A 199 -2.61 6.92 7.43
N TYR A 200 -2.25 7.77 8.39
CA TYR A 200 -2.56 7.60 9.82
C TYR A 200 -3.72 8.49 10.30
N HIS A 201 -4.33 9.27 9.41
CA HIS A 201 -5.48 10.10 9.75
C HIS A 201 -6.72 9.23 9.89
N LYS A 202 -7.68 9.66 10.71
CA LYS A 202 -8.76 8.80 11.20
C LYS A 202 -9.52 8.06 10.10
N ASN A 203 -10.50 8.65 9.48
CA ASN A 203 -11.34 8.03 8.44
C ASN A 203 -10.65 7.81 7.05
N VAL A 204 -9.36 7.46 6.99
CA VAL A 204 -8.63 7.26 5.73
C VAL A 204 -9.16 6.08 4.91
N ASP A 205 -9.73 5.08 5.57
CA ASP A 205 -10.46 3.97 4.96
C ASP A 205 -11.51 4.44 3.96
N ARG A 206 -12.27 5.48 4.32
CA ARG A 206 -13.32 6.05 3.47
C ARG A 206 -12.74 6.80 2.28
N PHE A 207 -11.53 7.35 2.40
CA PHE A 207 -10.84 7.99 1.28
C PHE A 207 -10.38 6.95 0.26
N TYR A 208 -9.81 5.82 0.70
CA TYR A 208 -9.45 4.71 -0.20
C TYR A 208 -10.68 4.16 -0.94
N ALA A 209 -11.79 3.95 -0.22
CA ALA A 209 -13.04 3.49 -0.79
C ALA A 209 -13.60 4.44 -1.86
N ALA A 210 -13.60 5.76 -1.59
CA ALA A 210 -14.11 6.77 -2.51
C ALA A 210 -13.30 6.89 -3.82
N GLU A 211 -12.01 6.57 -3.78
CA GLU A 211 -11.11 6.62 -4.94
C GLU A 211 -10.95 5.28 -5.66
N GLY A 212 -11.67 4.23 -5.22
CA GLY A 212 -11.59 2.90 -5.81
C GLY A 212 -10.26 2.18 -5.55
N CYS A 213 -9.48 2.62 -4.56
CA CYS A 213 -8.19 2.03 -4.22
C CYS A 213 -8.38 0.87 -3.24
N TYR A 214 -8.95 -0.23 -3.73
CA TYR A 214 -9.36 -1.36 -2.89
C TYR A 214 -8.19 -2.16 -2.30
N ASP A 215 -7.02 -2.15 -2.94
CA ASP A 215 -5.79 -2.71 -2.35
C ASP A 215 -5.44 -2.02 -1.03
N LEU A 216 -5.35 -0.69 -1.06
CA LEU A 216 -5.04 0.11 0.14
C LEU A 216 -6.15 0.01 1.20
N LEU A 217 -7.40 -0.10 0.77
CA LEU A 217 -8.53 -0.34 1.67
C LEU A 217 -8.42 -1.70 2.34
N TRP A 218 -8.11 -2.75 1.58
CA TRP A 218 -7.95 -4.09 2.10
C TRP A 218 -6.77 -4.17 3.06
N ASP A 219 -5.61 -3.61 2.71
CA ASP A 219 -4.44 -3.57 3.59
C ASP A 219 -4.75 -2.87 4.91
N TYR A 220 -5.48 -1.74 4.84
CA TYR A 220 -5.96 -1.04 6.04
C TYR A 220 -6.86 -1.96 6.88
N VAL A 221 -7.92 -2.52 6.31
CA VAL A 221 -8.87 -3.40 7.03
C VAL A 221 -8.17 -4.64 7.60
N LYS A 222 -7.25 -5.23 6.85
CA LYS A 222 -6.45 -6.40 7.26
C LYS A 222 -5.58 -6.07 8.48
N SER A 223 -4.94 -4.90 8.48
CA SER A 223 -4.07 -4.43 9.56
C SER A 223 -4.81 -4.00 10.83
N THR A 224 -6.12 -3.72 10.73
CA THR A 224 -6.94 -3.35 11.89
C THR A 224 -7.55 -4.57 12.56
N ASP A 225 -7.45 -4.64 13.88
CA ASP A 225 -8.18 -5.62 14.71
C ASP A 225 -9.58 -5.08 15.02
N SER A 226 -10.38 -4.89 13.97
CA SER A 226 -11.69 -4.25 14.07
C SER A 226 -12.72 -4.87 13.14
N LEU A 227 -13.61 -5.67 13.73
CA LEU A 227 -14.83 -6.16 13.09
C LEU A 227 -15.69 -5.04 12.48
N ILE A 228 -15.69 -3.85 13.10
CA ILE A 228 -16.42 -2.67 12.59
C ILE A 228 -15.89 -2.25 11.21
N MET A 229 -14.57 -2.34 10.98
CA MET A 229 -13.98 -1.98 9.69
C MET A 229 -14.30 -3.01 8.61
N VAL A 230 -14.31 -4.30 8.98
CA VAL A 230 -14.75 -5.39 8.10
C VAL A 230 -16.22 -5.18 7.69
N ASP A 231 -17.10 -4.91 8.65
CA ASP A 231 -18.54 -4.68 8.41
C ASP A 231 -18.80 -3.49 7.49
N ARG A 232 -18.11 -2.38 7.76
CA ARG A 232 -18.29 -1.10 7.05
C ARG A 232 -17.98 -1.25 5.57
N HIS A 233 -16.92 -1.98 5.23
CA HIS A 233 -16.42 -2.11 3.86
C HIS A 233 -16.80 -3.43 3.19
N PHE A 234 -17.65 -4.24 3.84
CA PHE A 234 -18.05 -5.56 3.36
C PHE A 234 -18.57 -5.54 1.92
N ASP A 235 -19.46 -4.60 1.59
CA ASP A 235 -20.10 -4.58 0.25
C ASP A 235 -19.14 -4.28 -0.88
N ILE A 236 -18.06 -3.55 -0.58
CA ILE A 236 -16.98 -3.27 -1.52
C ILE A 236 -16.05 -4.49 -1.60
N LEU A 237 -15.57 -4.95 -0.45
CA LEU A 237 -14.54 -5.98 -0.36
C LEU A 237 -15.05 -7.38 -0.74
N LYS A 238 -16.34 -7.67 -0.61
CA LYS A 238 -16.93 -8.97 -1.02
C LYS A 238 -16.75 -9.23 -2.52
N ASN A 239 -16.72 -8.17 -3.33
CA ASN A 239 -16.54 -8.27 -4.78
C ASN A 239 -15.04 -8.24 -5.14
N TYR A 240 -14.21 -7.65 -4.29
CA TYR A 240 -12.78 -7.47 -4.54
C TYR A 240 -11.93 -8.68 -4.11
N CYS A 241 -12.07 -9.10 -2.85
CA CYS A 241 -11.27 -10.16 -2.23
C CYS A 241 -12.11 -11.07 -1.32
N PRO A 242 -13.14 -11.76 -1.85
CA PRO A 242 -14.13 -12.50 -1.05
C PRO A 242 -13.52 -13.56 -0.12
N LYS A 243 -12.48 -14.28 -0.58
CA LYS A 243 -11.85 -15.35 0.19
C LYS A 243 -11.08 -14.80 1.40
N GLN A 244 -10.29 -13.75 1.18
CA GLN A 244 -9.50 -13.11 2.23
C GLN A 244 -10.41 -12.37 3.21
N LEU A 245 -11.46 -11.72 2.71
CA LEU A 245 -12.49 -11.09 3.53
C LEU A 245 -13.16 -12.11 4.44
N LEU A 246 -13.56 -13.28 3.91
CA LEU A 246 -14.16 -14.35 4.71
C LEU A 246 -13.24 -14.75 5.88
N GLN A 247 -11.96 -15.02 5.61
CA GLN A 247 -11.00 -15.42 6.64
C GLN A 247 -10.83 -14.36 7.74
N LYS A 248 -10.68 -13.08 7.35
CA LYS A 248 -10.56 -11.99 8.33
C LYS A 248 -11.85 -11.81 9.12
N TYR A 249 -13.01 -11.88 8.47
CA TYR A 249 -14.30 -11.71 9.13
C TYR A 249 -14.56 -12.81 10.16
N GLU A 250 -14.28 -14.05 9.78
CA GLU A 250 -14.34 -15.22 10.66
C GLU A 250 -13.41 -15.06 11.88
N PHE A 251 -12.16 -14.65 11.65
CA PHE A 251 -11.18 -14.39 12.71
C PHE A 251 -11.68 -13.33 13.69
N GLU A 252 -12.13 -12.17 13.18
CA GLU A 252 -12.61 -11.07 14.02
C GLU A 252 -13.83 -11.48 14.85
N LEU A 253 -14.79 -12.22 14.28
CA LEU A 253 -15.95 -12.73 15.01
C LEU A 253 -15.54 -13.63 16.19
N ARG A 254 -14.55 -14.51 15.98
CA ARG A 254 -14.01 -15.38 17.05
C ARG A 254 -13.30 -14.60 18.16
N GLN A 255 -12.60 -13.53 17.83
CA GLN A 255 -11.94 -12.70 18.85
C GLN A 255 -12.97 -11.92 19.68
N ASN A 256 -13.97 -11.34 19.01
CA ASN A 256 -14.95 -10.47 19.65
C ASN A 256 -15.93 -11.22 20.56
N VAL A 257 -16.32 -12.45 20.23
CA VAL A 257 -17.31 -13.22 21.02
C VAL A 257 -16.88 -13.44 22.47
N ALA A 258 -15.57 -13.52 22.74
CA ALA A 258 -15.04 -13.70 24.08
C ALA A 258 -15.46 -12.55 25.01
N ASN A 259 -15.49 -11.33 24.47
CA ASN A 259 -15.78 -10.08 25.17
C ASN A 259 -17.27 -9.74 25.24
N PHE A 260 -18.11 -10.38 24.42
CA PHE A 260 -19.56 -10.15 24.44
C PHE A 260 -20.19 -10.72 25.70
N ALA A 261 -21.11 -9.97 26.29
CA ALA A 261 -21.81 -10.33 27.52
C ALA A 261 -23.33 -10.16 27.41
N THR A 262 -23.80 -9.31 26.50
CA THR A 262 -25.20 -8.90 26.40
C THR A 262 -25.95 -9.64 25.29
N LYS A 263 -27.28 -9.75 25.45
CA LYS A 263 -28.17 -10.31 24.43
C LYS A 263 -28.06 -9.56 23.10
N LEU A 264 -27.93 -8.23 23.14
CA LEU A 264 -27.83 -7.39 21.95
C LEU A 264 -26.53 -7.66 21.17
N GLU A 265 -25.41 -7.86 21.87
CA GLU A 265 -24.14 -8.22 21.22
C GLU A 265 -24.22 -9.59 20.54
N TYR A 266 -24.85 -10.58 21.17
CA TYR A 266 -25.07 -11.87 20.51
C TYR A 266 -25.97 -11.74 19.29
N GLN A 267 -27.04 -10.93 19.35
CA GLN A 267 -27.88 -10.67 18.18
C GLN A 267 -27.09 -10.04 17.03
N LYS A 268 -26.21 -9.07 17.34
CA LYS A 268 -25.29 -8.49 16.35
C LYS A 268 -24.36 -9.55 15.76
N LEU A 269 -23.78 -10.40 16.61
CA LEU A 269 -22.94 -11.53 16.18
C LEU A 269 -23.69 -12.44 15.21
N GLY A 270 -24.93 -12.83 15.53
CA GLY A 270 -25.74 -13.69 14.68
C GLY A 270 -25.97 -13.07 13.30
N ASN A 271 -26.34 -11.80 13.25
CA ASN A 271 -26.53 -11.07 11.99
C ASN A 271 -25.21 -10.98 11.18
N GLN A 272 -24.07 -10.82 11.83
CA GLN A 272 -22.76 -10.79 11.16
C GLN A 272 -22.36 -12.18 10.62
N ILE A 273 -22.67 -13.26 11.33
CA ILE A 273 -22.47 -14.63 10.85
C ILE A 273 -23.35 -14.90 9.61
N GLU A 274 -24.62 -14.47 9.63
CA GLU A 274 -25.51 -14.55 8.48
C GLU A 274 -24.97 -13.73 7.29
N LYS A 275 -24.45 -12.52 7.54
CA LYS A 275 -23.82 -11.68 6.52
C LYS A 275 -22.58 -12.34 5.93
N MET A 276 -21.70 -12.90 6.76
CA MET A 276 -20.52 -13.66 6.35
C MET A 276 -20.89 -14.89 5.50
N ALA A 277 -22.03 -15.54 5.79
CA ALA A 277 -22.51 -16.69 5.03
C ALA A 277 -22.81 -16.38 3.56
N SER A 278 -23.06 -15.11 3.21
CA SER A 278 -23.28 -14.67 1.83
C SER A 278 -22.00 -14.65 0.97
N LEU A 279 -20.81 -14.79 1.58
CA LEU A 279 -19.55 -14.88 0.85
C LEU A 279 -19.36 -16.27 0.22
N PRO A 280 -18.55 -16.38 -0.86
CA PRO A 280 -18.12 -17.68 -1.39
C PRO A 280 -17.49 -18.56 -0.29
N ASN A 281 -17.97 -19.80 -0.16
CA ASN A 281 -17.64 -20.74 0.92
C ASN A 281 -18.06 -20.30 2.33
N GLY A 282 -18.67 -19.12 2.49
CA GLY A 282 -19.06 -18.56 3.78
C GLY A 282 -20.14 -19.37 4.48
N LEU A 283 -21.04 -20.03 3.75
CA LEU A 283 -22.10 -20.86 4.34
C LEU A 283 -21.54 -22.01 5.18
N VAL A 284 -20.51 -22.70 4.67
CA VAL A 284 -19.86 -23.81 5.39
C VAL A 284 -19.13 -23.27 6.62
N THR A 285 -18.38 -22.19 6.46
CA THR A 285 -17.68 -21.51 7.56
C THR A 285 -18.65 -21.06 8.66
N ALA A 286 -19.79 -20.46 8.29
CA ALA A 286 -20.81 -20.00 9.23
C ALA A 286 -21.44 -21.16 10.02
N LYS A 287 -21.73 -22.29 9.37
CA LYS A 287 -22.22 -23.51 10.04
C LYS A 287 -21.21 -24.03 11.06
N LEU A 288 -19.94 -24.14 10.66
CA LEU A 288 -18.86 -24.60 11.54
C LEU A 288 -18.68 -23.67 12.73
N LEU A 289 -18.63 -22.35 12.49
CA LEU A 289 -18.50 -21.35 13.55
C LEU A 289 -19.68 -21.40 14.52
N THR A 290 -20.91 -21.51 14.02
CA THR A 290 -22.12 -21.61 14.86
C THR A 290 -22.07 -22.83 15.79
N LYS A 291 -21.61 -23.98 15.27
CA LYS A 291 -21.39 -25.20 16.05
C LYS A 291 -20.29 -25.02 17.09
N GLU A 292 -19.13 -24.51 16.66
CA GLU A 292 -17.96 -24.25 17.53
C GLU A 292 -18.33 -23.34 18.70
N LEU A 293 -19.04 -22.23 18.46
CA LEU A 293 -19.42 -21.27 19.50
C LEU A 293 -20.34 -21.90 20.55
N ARG A 294 -21.25 -22.79 20.14
CA ARG A 294 -22.13 -23.51 21.08
C ARG A 294 -21.35 -24.50 21.96
N GLU A 295 -20.38 -25.19 21.38
CA GLU A 295 -19.54 -26.17 22.08
C GLU A 295 -18.55 -25.49 23.03
N LYS A 296 -17.97 -24.36 22.61
CA LYS A 296 -17.00 -23.59 23.40
C LYS A 296 -17.67 -22.82 24.56
N TYR A 297 -18.91 -22.38 24.39
CA TYR A 297 -19.62 -21.56 25.37
C TYR A 297 -20.99 -22.13 25.81
N PRO A 298 -21.06 -23.39 26.30
CA PRO A 298 -22.33 -24.07 26.56
C PRO A 298 -23.16 -23.40 27.68
N ARG A 299 -22.48 -22.69 28.61
CA ARG A 299 -23.12 -21.99 29.74
C ARG A 299 -23.67 -20.62 29.36
N ARG A 300 -23.30 -20.05 28.20
CA ARG A 300 -23.79 -18.75 27.73
C ARG A 300 -25.14 -18.91 27.02
N LYS A 301 -26.22 -19.10 27.80
CA LYS A 301 -27.57 -19.42 27.28
C LYS A 301 -28.07 -18.47 26.18
N ALA A 302 -27.80 -17.17 26.31
CA ALA A 302 -28.20 -16.18 25.30
C ALA A 302 -27.47 -16.36 23.97
N LEU A 303 -26.16 -16.64 24.01
CA LEU A 303 -25.37 -16.98 22.82
C LEU A 303 -25.88 -18.27 22.19
N THR A 304 -26.08 -19.33 22.98
CA THR A 304 -26.58 -20.61 22.47
C THR A 304 -27.96 -20.48 21.83
N ALA A 305 -28.87 -19.71 22.44
CA ALA A 305 -30.18 -19.43 21.88
C ALA A 305 -30.08 -18.68 20.54
N GLU A 306 -29.17 -17.71 20.46
CA GLU A 306 -28.94 -16.94 19.24
C GLU A 306 -28.33 -17.78 18.11
N MET A 307 -27.36 -18.64 18.42
CA MET A 307 -26.79 -19.59 17.45
C MET A 307 -27.86 -20.55 16.90
N LYS A 308 -28.76 -21.06 17.75
CA LYS A 308 -29.91 -21.88 17.33
C LYS A 308 -30.92 -21.09 16.49
N ARG A 309 -31.05 -19.78 16.72
CA ARG A 309 -31.96 -18.89 15.96
C ARG A 309 -31.51 -18.74 14.51
N ILE A 310 -30.20 -18.63 14.26
CA ILE A 310 -29.65 -18.40 12.92
C ILE A 310 -29.42 -19.70 12.12
N GLU A 311 -29.24 -20.84 12.80
CA GLU A 311 -28.94 -22.14 12.18
C GLU A 311 -29.90 -22.55 11.03
N PRO A 312 -31.23 -22.35 11.13
CA PRO A 312 -32.16 -22.65 10.04
C PRO A 312 -32.01 -21.75 8.80
N ARG A 313 -31.39 -20.58 8.95
CA ARG A 313 -31.20 -19.59 7.88
C ARG A 313 -29.88 -19.79 7.14
N LEU A 314 -28.97 -20.57 7.73
CA LEU A 314 -27.76 -21.05 7.09
C LEU A 314 -28.05 -22.34 6.30
N LYS A 315 -29.12 -22.39 5.49
CA LYS A 315 -29.45 -23.60 4.70
C LYS A 315 -28.94 -23.47 3.28
#